data_AF-A0A820SW02-F1
#
_entry.id   AF-A0A820SW02-F1
#
_cell.length_a   1.000
_cell.length_b   1.000
_cell.length_c   1.000
_cell.angle_alpha   90.00
_cell.angle_beta   90.00
_cell.angle_gamma   90.00
#
_symmetry.space_group_name_H-M   'P 1'
#
loop_
_entity.id
_entity.type
_entity.pdbx_description
1 polymer ?
#
loop_
_entity_poly.entity_id
_entity_poly.type
_entity_poly.pdbx_seq_one_letter_code
_entity_poly.pdbx_strand_id
1 'polypeptide(L)'
;MLMSILSTNWVFAASRNTTGTGMMHNIPLKFEGCSCALSSKCVSSSRGMLSGCYPLESILQSTLICLSDQTCIDPTKTFKALNSSSSISSRFPLNTTIESIVNELMVEELL
;
A
#
# COMPACT_ATOMS: atom_id res chain seq x y z
N MET A 1 4.52 5.00 -5.63
CA MET A 1 3.56 4.66 -6.71
C MET A 1 2.37 3.96 -6.06
N LEU A 2 1.45 4.74 -5.47
CA LEU A 2 0.30 4.24 -4.69
C LEU A 2 -0.88 3.78 -5.56
N MET A 3 -0.91 4.20 -6.82
CA MET A 3 -2.02 3.96 -7.74
C MET A 3 -1.43 3.57 -9.09
N SER A 4 -1.30 2.25 -9.35
CA SER A 4 -1.11 1.77 -10.71
C SER A 4 -2.44 1.19 -11.17
N ILE A 5 -3.03 1.80 -12.19
CA ILE A 5 -4.28 1.34 -12.83
C ILE A 5 -4.07 -0.03 -13.52
N LEU A 6 -2.83 -0.54 -13.53
CA LEU A 6 -2.43 -1.86 -14.03
C LEU A 6 -1.94 -2.83 -12.93
N SER A 7 -1.97 -2.46 -11.64
CA SER A 7 -1.55 -3.35 -10.54
C SER A 7 -2.66 -4.34 -10.19
N THR A 8 -2.83 -5.36 -11.03
CA THR A 8 -3.55 -6.56 -10.57
C THR A 8 -2.65 -7.34 -9.61
N ASN A 9 -3.24 -8.14 -8.72
CA ASN A 9 -2.49 -9.05 -7.84
C ASN A 9 -1.72 -10.16 -8.59
N TRP A 10 -1.73 -10.13 -9.92
CA TRP A 10 -1.21 -11.16 -10.81
C TRP A 10 -0.26 -10.56 -11.84
N VAL A 11 0.82 -11.28 -12.09
CA VAL A 11 1.81 -10.99 -13.13
C VAL A 11 1.69 -12.06 -14.20
N PHE A 12 1.66 -11.65 -15.46
CA PHE A 12 1.72 -12.57 -16.60
C PHE A 12 3.19 -12.86 -16.93
N ALA A 13 3.60 -14.11 -16.78
CA ALA A 13 4.94 -14.56 -17.10
C ALA A 13 4.89 -15.49 -18.33
N ALA A 14 5.63 -15.13 -19.37
CA ALA A 14 5.82 -15.98 -20.52
C ALA A 14 6.98 -16.96 -20.27
N SER A 15 6.68 -18.27 -20.36
CA SER A 15 7.70 -19.32 -20.37
C SER A 15 7.87 -19.85 -21.79
N ARG A 16 9.12 -20.00 -22.25
CA ARG A 16 9.44 -20.64 -23.53
C ARG A 16 9.92 -22.05 -23.27
N ASN A 17 9.21 -23.04 -23.80
CA ASN A 17 9.71 -24.41 -23.86
C ASN A 17 10.71 -24.56 -25.00
N THR A 18 11.62 -25.55 -24.89
CA THR A 18 12.66 -25.87 -25.90
C THR A 18 12.10 -26.22 -27.28
N THR A 19 10.80 -26.51 -27.38
CA THR A 19 10.07 -26.83 -28.62
C THR A 19 9.49 -25.61 -29.34
N GLY A 20 9.71 -24.38 -28.84
CA GLY A 20 9.25 -23.14 -29.49
C GLY A 20 7.79 -22.76 -29.21
N THR A 21 7.05 -23.55 -28.43
CA THR A 21 5.73 -23.18 -27.90
C THR A 21 5.89 -22.28 -26.68
N GLY A 22 5.26 -21.10 -26.72
CA GLY A 22 5.20 -20.17 -25.58
C GLY A 22 3.98 -20.44 -24.72
N MET A 23 4.17 -20.61 -23.41
CA MET A 23 3.09 -20.70 -22.43
C MET A 23 3.02 -19.41 -21.62
N MET A 24 1.81 -18.91 -21.38
CA MET A 24 1.56 -17.78 -20.49
C MET A 24 1.09 -18.33 -19.14
N HIS A 25 1.78 -17.97 -18.06
CA HIS A 25 1.40 -18.30 -16.69
C HIS A 25 0.98 -17.04 -15.94
N ASN A 26 -0.07 -17.14 -15.12
CA ASN A 26 -0.42 -16.12 -14.13
C ASN A 26 0.27 -16.46 -12.80
N ILE A 27 1.16 -15.59 -12.34
CA ILE A 27 1.88 -15.75 -11.08
C ILE A 27 1.39 -14.67 -10.12
N PRO A 28 0.98 -15.00 -8.89
CA PRO A 28 0.54 -13.98 -7.96
C PRO A 28 1.73 -13.14 -7.50
N LEU A 29 1.51 -11.83 -7.36
CA LEU A 29 2.47 -10.93 -6.75
C LEU A 29 2.73 -11.36 -5.31
N LYS A 30 3.98 -11.22 -4.86
CA LYS A 30 4.40 -11.57 -3.51
C LYS A 30 5.13 -10.39 -2.87
N PHE A 31 4.81 -10.11 -1.62
CA PHE A 31 5.49 -9.13 -0.77
C PHE A 31 6.08 -9.88 0.42
N GLU A 32 7.41 -9.88 0.57
CA GLU A 32 8.12 -10.55 1.69
C GLU A 32 7.70 -12.02 1.92
N GLY A 33 7.43 -12.75 0.83
CA GLY A 33 6.99 -14.15 0.88
C GLY A 33 5.48 -14.34 1.07
N CYS A 34 4.73 -13.28 1.40
CA CYS A 34 3.27 -13.28 1.46
C CYS A 34 2.67 -13.14 0.05
N SER A 35 1.72 -13.99 -0.33
CA SER A 35 1.12 -14.01 -1.68
C SER A 35 -0.21 -13.28 -1.74
N CYS A 36 -0.34 -12.39 -2.72
CA CYS A 36 -1.56 -11.62 -3.00
C CYS A 36 -2.75 -12.46 -3.49
N ALA A 37 -2.53 -13.73 -3.84
CA ALA A 37 -3.62 -14.68 -4.12
C ALA A 37 -4.20 -15.30 -2.85
N LEU A 38 -3.46 -15.32 -1.75
CA LEU A 38 -3.85 -15.99 -0.51
C LEU A 38 -4.30 -15.00 0.57
N SER A 39 -3.74 -13.78 0.57
CA SER A 39 -4.07 -12.75 1.55
C SER A 39 -4.05 -11.37 0.91
N SER A 40 -5.09 -10.57 1.20
CA SER A 40 -5.13 -9.15 0.84
C SER A 40 -4.20 -8.30 1.70
N LYS A 41 -3.86 -8.79 2.90
CA LYS A 41 -3.09 -8.05 3.90
C LYS A 41 -1.58 -8.05 3.65
N CYS A 42 -1.09 -8.70 2.59
CA CYS A 42 0.35 -8.70 2.32
C CYS A 42 0.82 -7.30 1.93
N VAL A 43 1.77 -6.79 2.69
CA VAL A 43 2.40 -5.48 2.52
C VAL A 43 3.91 -5.61 2.69
N SER A 44 4.65 -4.65 2.13
CA SER A 44 6.07 -4.48 2.37
C SER A 44 6.37 -3.00 2.59
N SER A 45 7.39 -2.71 3.39
CA SER A 45 7.77 -1.34 3.71
C SER A 45 8.58 -0.72 2.57
N SER A 46 8.07 0.38 2.02
CA SER A 46 8.80 1.21 1.07
C SER A 46 8.94 2.62 1.62
N ARG A 47 10.12 2.92 2.20
CA ARG A 47 10.50 4.25 2.68
C ARG A 47 9.53 4.90 3.67
N GLY A 48 8.85 4.10 4.50
CA GLY A 48 7.93 4.58 5.54
C GLY A 48 6.44 4.42 5.21
N MET A 49 6.08 4.30 3.93
CA MET A 49 4.73 3.88 3.52
C MET A 49 4.74 2.39 3.22
N LEU A 50 3.68 1.70 3.63
CA LEU A 50 3.50 0.32 3.19
C LEU A 50 2.96 0.31 1.76
N SER A 51 3.43 -0.65 0.98
CA SER A 51 2.93 -0.97 -0.35
C SER A 51 2.62 -2.46 -0.37
N GLY A 52 1.43 -2.81 -0.84
CA GLY A 52 0.93 -4.18 -0.77
C GLY A 52 0.02 -4.50 -1.93
N CYS A 53 -0.67 -5.64 -1.81
CA CYS A 53 -1.55 -6.16 -2.86
C CYS A 53 -2.67 -5.16 -3.20
N TYR A 54 -3.22 -4.52 -2.18
CA TYR A 54 -4.28 -3.54 -2.34
C TYR A 54 -3.86 -2.18 -1.79
N PRO A 55 -4.08 -1.07 -2.52
CA PRO A 55 -3.79 0.26 -2.01
C PRO A 55 -4.49 0.55 -0.68
N LEU A 56 -5.73 0.09 -0.50
CA LEU A 56 -6.47 0.27 0.75
C LEU A 56 -5.78 -0.42 1.94
N GLU A 57 -5.41 -1.69 1.80
CA GLU A 57 -4.68 -2.44 2.84
C GLU A 57 -3.32 -1.82 3.14
N SER A 58 -2.64 -1.33 2.10
CA SER A 58 -1.37 -0.62 2.22
C SER A 58 -1.52 0.64 3.08
N ILE A 59 -2.59 1.41 2.88
CA ILE A 59 -2.91 2.61 3.65
C ILE A 59 -3.29 2.22 5.08
N LEU A 60 -4.25 1.31 5.26
CA LEU A 60 -4.74 0.89 6.59
C LEU A 60 -3.61 0.40 7.49
N GLN A 61 -2.68 -0.39 6.95
CA GLN A 61 -1.54 -0.90 7.72
C GLN A 61 -0.40 0.11 7.88
N SER A 62 -0.40 1.20 7.11
CA SER A 62 0.58 2.29 7.27
C SER A 62 0.32 3.10 8.53
N THR A 63 1.35 3.83 8.97
CA THR A 63 1.26 4.78 10.09
C THR A 63 1.27 6.22 9.59
N LEU A 64 0.93 7.18 10.46
CA LEU A 64 0.92 8.61 10.14
C LEU A 64 2.33 9.19 9.91
N ILE A 65 3.40 8.47 10.28
CA ILE A 65 4.79 8.90 10.12
C ILE A 65 5.06 9.35 8.68
N CYS A 66 4.74 8.50 7.71
CA CYS A 66 4.97 8.81 6.30
C CYS A 66 4.07 9.92 5.78
N LEU A 67 2.82 9.96 6.22
CA LEU A 67 1.85 10.96 5.78
C LEU A 67 2.23 12.38 6.23
N SER A 68 3.09 12.48 7.26
CA SER A 68 3.60 13.75 7.77
C SER A 68 4.81 14.27 7.00
N ASP A 69 5.36 13.50 6.05
CA ASP A 69 6.53 13.88 5.24
C ASP A 69 6.23 13.76 3.74
N GLN A 70 6.24 14.91 3.04
CA GLN A 70 6.00 14.97 1.60
C GLN A 70 6.98 14.10 0.80
N THR A 71 8.22 13.95 1.27
CA THR A 71 9.23 13.13 0.58
C THR A 71 8.94 11.64 0.68
N CYS A 72 8.15 11.23 1.69
CA CYS A 72 7.73 9.85 1.86
C CYS A 72 6.58 9.48 0.91
N ILE A 73 5.56 10.34 0.81
CA ILE A 73 4.41 10.13 -0.09
C ILE A 73 4.84 10.27 -1.56
N ASP A 74 5.68 11.27 -1.84
CA ASP A 74 6.03 11.70 -3.18
C ASP A 74 7.55 11.89 -3.33
N PRO A 75 8.31 10.79 -3.36
CA PRO A 75 9.76 10.83 -3.51
C PRO A 75 10.20 11.43 -4.85
N THR A 76 9.32 11.42 -5.85
CA THR A 76 9.55 11.98 -7.19
C THR A 76 9.07 13.42 -7.32
N LYS A 77 8.58 14.05 -6.24
CA LYS A 77 8.05 15.43 -6.20
C LYS A 77 7.07 15.73 -7.35
N THR A 78 6.32 14.73 -7.76
CA THR A 78 5.39 14.78 -8.89
C THR A 78 4.08 15.48 -8.52
N PHE A 79 3.70 15.40 -7.25
CA PHE A 79 2.58 16.11 -6.67
C PHE A 79 3.04 17.43 -6.09
N LYS A 80 2.21 18.46 -6.26
CA LYS A 80 2.45 19.77 -5.64
C LYS A 80 2.49 19.56 -4.12
N ALA A 81 3.57 19.97 -3.48
CA ALA A 81 3.70 19.85 -2.03
C ALA A 81 2.48 20.49 -1.37
N LEU A 82 1.75 19.69 -0.59
CA LEU A 82 0.74 20.25 0.29
C LEU A 82 1.54 21.06 1.31
N ASN A 83 1.36 22.38 1.30
CA ASN A 83 1.88 23.25 2.36
C ASN A 83 1.08 22.96 3.63
N SER A 84 1.25 21.78 4.21
CA SER A 84 0.71 21.39 5.50
C SER A 84 1.58 22.03 6.57
N SER A 85 1.49 23.34 6.71
CA SER A 85 1.98 24.09 7.88
C SER A 85 1.08 23.89 9.10
N SER A 86 0.12 22.96 9.03
CA SER A 86 -0.66 22.51 10.16
C SER A 86 0.21 21.62 11.03
N SER A 87 0.59 22.13 12.21
CA SER A 87 0.93 21.27 13.33
C SER A 87 -0.24 20.32 13.53
N ILE A 88 -0.10 19.06 13.10
CA ILE A 88 -1.14 18.03 13.23
C ILE A 88 -1.27 17.75 14.73
N SER A 89 -2.12 18.52 15.40
CA SER A 89 -2.57 18.22 16.76
C SER A 89 -3.58 17.09 16.67
N SER A 90 -3.07 15.87 16.56
CA SER A 90 -3.86 14.65 16.60
C SER A 90 -3.76 14.05 17.99
N ARG A 91 -4.89 13.52 18.51
CA ARG A 91 -4.86 12.67 19.70
C ARG A 91 -4.12 11.35 19.46
N PHE A 92 -3.93 10.97 18.20
CA PHE A 92 -3.28 9.73 17.80
C PHE A 92 -1.78 9.92 17.65
N PRO A 93 -0.96 9.09 18.33
CA PRO A 93 0.47 9.03 18.10
C PRO A 93 0.83 8.74 16.64
N LEU A 94 1.95 9.27 16.15
CA LEU A 94 2.38 9.06 14.76
C LEU A 94 2.59 7.59 14.39
N ASN A 95 2.95 6.74 15.35
CA ASN A 95 3.15 5.30 15.15
C ASN A 95 1.84 4.49 15.11
N THR A 96 0.69 5.14 15.27
CA THR A 96 -0.62 4.49 15.18
C THR A 96 -0.94 4.14 13.73
N THR A 97 -1.46 2.94 13.49
CA THR A 97 -1.90 2.53 12.15
C THR A 97 -3.18 3.26 11.77
N ILE A 98 -3.36 3.50 10.47
CA ILE A 98 -4.58 4.13 9.95
C ILE A 98 -5.80 3.24 10.21
N GLU A 99 -5.65 1.91 10.18
CA GLU A 99 -6.69 0.95 10.55
C GLU A 99 -7.23 1.20 11.97
N SER A 100 -6.34 1.41 12.94
CA SER A 100 -6.75 1.71 14.32
C SER A 100 -7.49 3.04 14.43
N ILE A 101 -7.04 4.05 13.69
CA ILE A 101 -7.68 5.38 13.66
C ILE A 101 -9.09 5.27 13.05
N VAL A 102 -9.21 4.59 11.90
CA VAL A 102 -10.48 4.39 11.21
C VAL A 102 -11.45 3.61 12.09
N ASN A 103 -11.00 2.52 12.70
CA ASN A 103 -11.84 1.71 13.58
C ASN A 103 -12.37 2.50 14.79
N GLU A 104 -11.57 3.39 15.38
CA GLU A 104 -12.04 4.27 16.46
C GLU A 104 -13.01 5.35 15.98
N LEU A 105 -12.79 5.91 14.79
CA LEU A 105 -13.62 7.00 14.27
C LEU A 105 -14.92 6.51 13.62
N MET A 106 -14.98 5.24 13.21
CA MET A 106 -16.13 4.62 12.57
C MET A 106 -16.99 3.80 13.52
N VAL A 107 -16.79 3.91 14.85
CA VAL A 107 -17.75 3.35 15.80
C VAL A 107 -19.04 4.18 15.74
N GLU A 108 -20.12 3.59 15.24
CA GLU A 108 -21.45 4.15 15.43
C GLU A 108 -21.80 4.04 16.92
N GLU A 109 -21.93 5.18 17.61
CA GLU A 109 -22.59 5.23 18.92
C GLU A 109 -24.07 4.88 18.70
N LEU A 110 -24.43 3.62 18.94
CA LEU A 110 -25.82 3.20 19.11
C LEU A 110 -26.36 3.81 20.41
N LEU A 111 -26.88 5.04 20.31
CA LEU A 111 -27.73 5.68 21.32
C LEU A 111 -29.21 5.36 21.05
#